data_AF-A0A208XZA4-F1
#
_entry.id   AF-A0A208XZA4-F1
#
_cell.length_a   1.000
_cell.length_b   1.000
_cell.length_c   1.000
_cell.angle_alpha   90.00
_cell.angle_beta   90.00
_cell.angle_gamma   90.00
#
_symmetry.space_group_name_H-M   'P 1'
#
loop_
_entity.id
_entity.type
_entity.pdbx_description
1 polymer ?
#
loop_
_entity_poly.entity_id
_entity_poly.type
_entity_poly.pdbx_seq_one_letter_code
_entity_poly.pdbx_strand_id
1 'polypeptide(L)'
;MNQPAFSDSGAAGLFDAGHAPGTIGADPDLRRRIESALAELGKAREARFGYAAYGAVVAALKRDFAIASYLPWTEIWNWPAERADEIINYLHGRHAETLGRPSAGAQRRA
;
A
#
# COMPACT_ATOMS: atom_id res chain seq x y z
N MET A 1 40.70 22.73 -25.08
CA MET A 1 39.33 22.70 -25.65
C MET A 1 38.43 22.05 -24.62
N ASN A 2 37.45 22.81 -24.14
CA ASN A 2 36.44 22.41 -23.18
C ASN A 2 35.45 21.44 -23.83
N GLN A 3 35.07 20.37 -23.13
CA GLN A 3 33.67 20.00 -22.82
C GLN A 3 33.62 18.70 -21.99
N PRO A 4 32.86 18.66 -20.89
CA PRO A 4 32.44 17.42 -20.24
C PRO A 4 31.11 16.96 -20.85
N ALA A 5 31.07 15.75 -21.40
CA ALA A 5 29.84 15.11 -21.85
C ALA A 5 29.36 14.10 -20.79
N PHE A 6 28.96 14.61 -19.61
CA PHE A 6 28.02 13.87 -18.78
C PHE A 6 26.64 14.16 -19.37
N SER A 7 26.19 13.29 -20.27
CA SER A 7 24.79 13.19 -20.64
C SER A 7 24.02 12.71 -19.42
N ASP A 8 23.64 13.67 -18.58
CA ASP A 8 22.55 13.54 -17.63
C ASP A 8 21.25 13.48 -18.45
N SER A 9 20.90 12.28 -18.90
CA SER A 9 19.65 11.99 -19.58
C SER A 9 18.94 10.88 -18.83
N GLY A 10 17.98 11.28 -17.99
CA GLY A 10 16.89 10.43 -17.57
C GLY A 10 16.92 10.01 -16.10
N ALA A 11 16.91 10.96 -15.17
CA ALA A 11 16.45 10.73 -13.80
C ALA A 11 14.92 10.50 -13.74
N ALA A 12 14.42 9.49 -14.47
CA ALA A 12 13.02 9.07 -14.48
C ALA A 12 12.85 7.54 -14.42
N GLY A 13 13.88 6.80 -13.98
CA GLY A 13 13.87 5.32 -13.95
C GLY A 13 14.01 4.68 -12.56
N LEU A 14 14.08 5.44 -11.47
CA LEU A 14 14.41 4.90 -10.14
C LEU A 14 13.24 4.17 -9.41
N PHE A 15 12.04 4.16 -9.99
CA PHE A 15 10.86 3.51 -9.38
C PHE A 15 10.18 2.45 -10.27
N ASP A 16 10.71 2.22 -11.47
CA ASP A 16 10.28 1.11 -12.32
C ASP A 16 11.03 -0.14 -11.89
N ALA A 17 10.79 -0.54 -10.63
CA ALA A 17 11.15 -1.87 -10.17
C ALA A 17 10.51 -2.85 -11.15
N GLY A 18 11.33 -3.66 -11.82
CA GLY A 18 10.91 -4.58 -12.87
C GLY A 18 9.96 -5.65 -12.35
N HIS A 19 8.71 -5.26 -12.11
CA HIS A 19 7.64 -6.14 -11.69
C HIS A 19 7.09 -6.84 -12.92
N ALA A 20 6.78 -8.13 -12.78
CA ALA A 20 6.24 -8.90 -13.89
C ALA A 20 4.92 -8.29 -14.37
N PRO A 21 4.67 -8.21 -15.69
CA PRO A 21 3.39 -7.74 -16.22
C PRO A 21 2.22 -8.51 -15.60
N GLY A 22 1.11 -7.81 -15.33
CA GLY A 22 -0.06 -8.41 -14.68
C GLY A 22 0.02 -8.50 -13.15
N THR A 23 1.10 -8.01 -12.54
CA THR A 23 1.21 -7.87 -11.09
C THR A 23 0.80 -6.47 -10.62
N ILE A 24 0.46 -6.35 -9.33
CA ILE A 24 0.13 -5.05 -8.71
C ILE A 24 1.29 -4.06 -8.87
N GLY A 25 2.52 -4.53 -8.72
CA GLY A 25 3.72 -3.71 -8.81
C GLY A 25 3.98 -3.12 -10.20
N ALA A 26 3.50 -3.79 -11.25
CA ALA A 26 3.65 -3.34 -12.63
C ALA A 26 2.66 -2.22 -13.00
N ASP A 27 1.64 -1.96 -12.17
CA ASP A 27 0.66 -0.89 -12.37
C ASP A 27 0.92 0.28 -11.38
N PRO A 28 1.43 1.43 -11.86
CA PRO A 28 1.76 2.56 -11.00
C PRO A 28 0.52 3.22 -10.37
N ASP A 29 -0.65 3.12 -10.99
CA ASP A 29 -1.89 3.64 -10.43
C ASP A 29 -2.38 2.76 -9.29
N LEU A 30 -2.30 1.43 -9.43
CA LEU A 30 -2.62 0.50 -8.33
C LEU A 30 -1.68 0.66 -7.14
N ARG A 31 -0.37 0.78 -7.39
CA ARG A 31 0.62 1.07 -6.33
C ARG A 31 0.26 2.33 -5.57
N ARG A 32 0.04 3.44 -6.29
CA ARG A 32 -0.31 4.73 -5.69
C ARG A 32 -1.58 4.66 -4.85
N ARG A 33 -2.60 3.93 -5.32
CA ARG A 33 -3.87 3.75 -4.58
C ARG A 33 -3.66 2.99 -3.27
N ILE A 34 -2.90 1.89 -3.29
CA ILE A 34 -2.61 1.09 -2.09
C ILE A 34 -1.76 1.89 -1.09
N GLU A 35 -0.70 2.55 -1.56
CA GLU A 35 0.16 3.40 -0.73
C GLU A 35 -0.62 4.55 -0.09
N SER A 36 -1.50 5.20 -0.86
CA SER A 36 -2.37 6.27 -0.34
C SER A 36 -3.33 5.74 0.72
N ALA A 37 -3.97 4.59 0.49
CA ALA A 37 -4.88 3.98 1.47
C ALA A 37 -4.17 3.58 2.77
N LEU A 38 -2.94 3.07 2.69
CA LEU A 38 -2.08 2.80 3.85
C LEU A 38 -1.74 4.07 4.62
N ALA A 39 -1.34 5.13 3.92
CA ALA A 39 -0.99 6.40 4.53
C ALA A 39 -2.19 7.05 5.24
N GLU A 40 -3.35 7.08 4.59
CA GLU A 40 -4.59 7.63 5.18
C GLU A 40 -5.04 6.83 6.41
N LEU A 41 -4.95 5.49 6.38
CA LEU A 41 -5.20 4.65 7.55
C LEU A 41 -4.22 4.93 8.70
N GLY A 42 -2.93 5.07 8.38
CA GLY A 42 -1.90 5.43 9.34
C GLY A 42 -2.20 6.76 10.03
N LYS A 43 -2.48 7.81 9.24
CA LYS A 43 -2.85 9.15 9.74
C LYS A 43 -4.10 9.13 10.60
N ALA A 44 -5.16 8.44 10.16
CA ALA A 44 -6.41 8.36 10.92
C ALA A 44 -6.21 7.68 12.28
N ARG A 45 -5.40 6.63 12.34
CA ARG A 45 -5.06 5.96 13.60
C ARG A 45 -4.18 6.81 14.49
N GLU A 46 -3.19 7.48 13.93
CA GLU A 46 -2.33 8.40 14.68
C GLU A 46 -3.15 9.55 15.28
N ALA A 47 -4.05 10.15 14.51
CA ALA A 47 -4.95 11.18 15.00
C ALA A 47 -5.88 10.67 16.12
N ARG A 48 -6.32 9.41 16.05
CA ARG A 48 -7.21 8.80 17.04
C ARG A 48 -6.50 8.37 18.32
N PHE A 49 -5.28 7.86 18.23
CA PHE A 49 -4.58 7.23 19.35
C PHE A 49 -3.40 8.04 19.89
N GLY A 50 -2.96 9.09 19.19
CA GLY A 50 -1.91 10.01 19.62
C GLY A 50 -0.48 9.48 19.47
N TYR A 51 -0.25 8.44 18.66
CA TYR A 51 1.07 7.88 18.37
C TYR A 51 1.18 7.34 16.94
N ALA A 52 2.42 7.21 16.45
CA ALA A 52 2.72 6.70 15.12
C ALA A 52 2.15 5.27 14.93
N ALA A 53 1.12 5.15 14.11
CA ALA A 53 0.37 3.90 13.94
C ALA A 53 0.76 3.10 12.68
N TYR A 54 1.62 3.66 11.81
CA TYR A 54 1.96 3.05 10.52
C TYR A 54 2.53 1.63 10.67
N GLY A 55 3.44 1.40 11.62
CA GLY A 55 3.99 0.07 11.89
C GLY A 55 2.93 -0.96 12.30
N ALA A 56 1.94 -0.55 13.10
CA ALA A 56 0.84 -1.41 13.51
C ALA A 56 -0.12 -1.71 12.35
N VAL A 57 -0.33 -0.75 11.44
CA VAL A 57 -1.10 -0.96 10.21
C VAL A 57 -0.42 -1.98 9.31
N VAL A 58 0.89 -1.83 9.08
CA VAL A 58 1.70 -2.75 8.29
C VAL A 58 1.71 -4.15 8.92
N ALA A 59 1.87 -4.26 10.24
CA ALA A 59 1.82 -5.54 10.94
C ALA A 59 0.45 -6.23 10.78
N ALA A 60 -0.65 -5.49 10.89
CA ALA A 60 -1.99 -6.03 10.66
C ALA A 60 -2.19 -6.47 9.20
N LEU A 61 -1.75 -5.68 8.23
CA LEU A 61 -1.77 -6.06 6.81
C LEU A 61 -1.03 -7.39 6.59
N LYS A 62 0.21 -7.49 7.07
CA LYS A 62 1.01 -8.71 6.90
C LYS A 62 0.34 -9.93 7.52
N ARG A 63 -0.21 -9.77 8.73
CA ARG A 63 -0.93 -10.85 9.42
C ARG A 63 -2.17 -11.29 8.64
N ASP A 64 -3.03 -10.36 8.23
CA ASP A 64 -4.33 -10.67 7.66
C ASP A 64 -4.22 -11.19 6.22
N PHE A 65 -3.14 -10.84 5.52
CA PHE A 65 -2.82 -11.31 4.17
C PHE A 65 -1.77 -12.44 4.15
N ALA A 66 -1.43 -13.02 5.31
CA ALA A 66 -0.48 -14.11 5.46
C ALA A 66 0.91 -13.85 4.83
N ILE A 67 1.37 -12.59 4.83
CA ILE A 67 2.73 -12.22 4.42
C ILE A 67 3.68 -12.61 5.55
N ALA A 68 4.68 -13.43 5.25
CA ALA A 68 5.65 -13.90 6.23
C ALA A 68 6.33 -12.73 6.97
N SER A 69 6.61 -12.92 8.26
CA SER A 69 7.12 -11.85 9.13
C SER A 69 8.48 -11.29 8.68
N TYR A 70 9.31 -12.09 8.03
CA TYR A 70 10.61 -11.69 7.49
C TYR A 70 10.53 -10.99 6.12
N LEU A 71 9.39 -11.10 5.41
CA LEU A 71 9.20 -10.43 4.12
C LEU A 71 8.73 -8.99 4.33
N PRO A 72 9.09 -8.06 3.44
CA PRO A 72 8.53 -6.72 3.46
C PRO A 72 7.03 -6.77 3.09
N TRP A 73 6.25 -5.79 3.54
CA TRP A 73 4.82 -5.72 3.15
C TRP A 73 4.64 -5.48 1.66
N THR A 74 5.65 -4.90 1.00
CA THR A 74 5.71 -4.68 -0.46
C THR A 74 5.80 -5.98 -1.25
N GLU A 75 5.86 -7.14 -0.60
CA GLU A 75 5.71 -8.45 -1.26
C GLU A 75 4.42 -8.52 -2.10
N ILE A 76 3.38 -7.78 -1.70
CA ILE A 76 2.13 -7.66 -2.47
C ILE A 76 2.33 -7.13 -3.89
N TRP A 77 3.44 -6.44 -4.18
CA TRP A 77 3.74 -5.97 -5.54
C TRP A 77 3.96 -7.10 -6.52
N ASN A 78 4.36 -8.28 -6.05
CA ASN A 78 4.54 -9.47 -6.88
C ASN A 78 3.22 -10.24 -7.09
N TRP A 79 2.12 -9.80 -6.47
CA TRP A 79 0.84 -10.50 -6.56
C TRP A 79 0.07 -10.11 -7.82
N PRO A 80 -0.86 -10.95 -8.29
CA PRO A 80 -1.73 -10.61 -9.42
C PRO A 80 -2.50 -9.30 -9.21
N ALA A 81 -2.61 -8.48 -10.26
CA ALA A 81 -3.28 -7.17 -10.20
C ALA A 81 -4.74 -7.25 -9.71
N GLU A 82 -5.44 -8.35 -10.01
CA GLU A 82 -6.81 -8.64 -9.53
C GLU A 82 -6.94 -8.66 -8.00
N ARG A 83 -5.84 -8.90 -7.27
CA ARG A 83 -5.84 -8.87 -5.80
C ARG A 83 -5.73 -7.46 -5.22
N ALA A 84 -5.45 -6.44 -6.03
CA ALA A 84 -5.33 -5.07 -5.55
C ALA A 84 -6.63 -4.57 -4.90
N ASP A 85 -7.79 -4.91 -5.47
CA ASP A 85 -9.09 -4.50 -4.94
C ASP A 85 -9.36 -5.12 -3.55
N GLU A 86 -8.92 -6.35 -3.31
CA GLU A 86 -8.99 -7.00 -2.00
C GLU A 86 -8.23 -6.18 -0.94
N ILE A 87 -6.99 -5.77 -1.27
CA ILE A 87 -6.13 -4.99 -0.38
C ILE A 87 -6.71 -3.60 -0.12
N ILE A 88 -7.16 -2.92 -1.18
CA ILE A 88 -7.76 -1.59 -1.09
C ILE A 88 -9.04 -1.62 -0.22
N ASN A 89 -9.92 -2.60 -0.45
CA ASN A 89 -11.15 -2.75 0.33
C ASN A 89 -10.85 -3.03 1.82
N TYR A 90 -9.85 -3.88 2.10
CA TYR A 90 -9.39 -4.11 3.47
C TYR A 90 -8.93 -2.79 4.14
N LEU A 91 -8.06 -2.03 3.48
CA LEU A 91 -7.53 -0.78 4.04
C LEU A 91 -8.64 0.26 4.27
N HIS A 92 -9.56 0.41 3.32
CA HIS A 92 -10.71 1.29 3.46
C HIS A 92 -11.67 0.84 4.57
N GLY A 93 -11.91 -0.46 4.73
CA GLY A 93 -12.71 -1.01 5.82
C GLY A 93 -12.10 -0.66 7.19
N ARG A 94 -10.80 -0.88 7.36
CA ARG A 94 -10.06 -0.54 8.58
C ARG A 94 -10.01 0.97 8.84
N HIS A 95 -9.99 1.79 7.79
CA HIS A 95 -10.08 3.23 7.90
C HIS A 95 -11.47 3.67 8.37
N ALA A 96 -12.55 3.12 7.79
CA ALA A 96 -13.92 3.40 8.22
C ALA A 96 -14.14 3.02 9.71
N GLU A 97 -13.67 1.84 10.14
CA GLU A 97 -13.69 1.42 11.54
C GLU A 97 -12.94 2.40 12.45
N THR A 98 -11.78 2.87 12.01
CA THR A 98 -10.96 3.86 12.73
C THR A 98 -11.68 5.20 12.86
N LEU A 99 -12.49 5.61 11.88
CA LEU A 99 -13.33 6.81 11.96
C LEU A 99 -14.64 6.60 12.72
N GLY A 100 -14.93 5.39 13.21
CA GLY A 100 -16.20 5.09 13.89
C GLY A 100 -17.40 5.00 12.95
N ARG A 101 -17.17 4.90 11.63
CA ARG A 101 -18.22 4.61 10.66
C ARG A 101 -18.37 3.08 10.55
N PRO A 102 -19.60 2.53 10.58
CA PRO A 102 -19.76 1.13 10.24
C PRO A 102 -19.24 0.91 8.81
N SER A 103 -18.26 0.01 8.68
CA SER A 103 -17.88 -0.55 7.38
C SER A 103 -19.17 -1.06 6.72
N ALA A 104 -19.51 -0.48 5.58
CA ALA A 104 -20.69 -0.87 4.79
C ALA A 104 -20.44 -2.29 4.23
N GLY A 105 -20.65 -3.31 5.07
CA GLY A 105 -20.36 -4.70 4.74
C GLY A 105 -20.58 -5.68 5.90
N ALA A 106 -20.50 -5.23 7.15
CA ALA A 106 -20.83 -6.07 8.30
C ALA A 106 -22.34 -6.03 8.60
N GLN A 107 -23.13 -6.68 7.74
CA GLN A 107 -24.51 -7.06 8.09
C GLN A 107 -24.44 -8.01 9.29
N ARG A 108 -24.77 -7.51 10.48
CA ARG A 108 -25.03 -8.34 11.66
C ARG A 108 -26.21 -9.26 11.31
N ARG A 109 -25.95 -10.55 11.13
CA ARG A 109 -27.01 -11.56 11.16
C ARG A 109 -27.45 -11.72 12.60
N ALA A 110 -28.73 -11.43 12.83
CA ALA A 110 -29.47 -11.78 14.04
C ALA A 110 -29.74 -13.29 14.07
#